data_AF-A0A7S3B4L1-F1
#
_entry.id   AF-A0A7S3B4L1-F1
#
_cell.length_a   1.000
_cell.length_b   1.000
_cell.length_c   1.000
_cell.angle_alpha   90.00
_cell.angle_beta   90.00
_cell.angle_gamma   90.00
#
_symmetry.space_group_name_H-M   'P 1'
#
loop_
_entity.id
_entity.type
_entity.pdbx_description
1 polymer ?
#
loop_
_entity_poly.entity_id
_entity_poly.type
_entity_poly.pdbx_seq_one_letter_code
_entity_poly.pdbx_strand_id
1 'polypeptide(L)'
;MALTSVAMGAARWLTVKEYSSSAACYEQLQALGLVVFAACPPPATGGGVAEKGTDHSAGVQPSSATPIGELPFSSGRGAALVFGDETNGVSNRWLEAADA
;
A
#
# COMPACT_ATOMS: atom_id res chain seq x y z
N MET A 1 -23.07 -0.96 -22.62
CA MET A 1 -21.97 -1.94 -22.53
C MET A 1 -21.82 -2.28 -21.06
N ALA A 2 -22.32 -3.44 -20.62
CA ALA A 2 -22.22 -3.82 -19.21
C ALA A 2 -20.76 -4.16 -18.92
N LEU A 3 -20.08 -3.36 -18.10
CA LEU A 3 -18.78 -3.71 -17.55
C LEU A 3 -18.97 -5.03 -16.78
N THR A 4 -18.46 -6.12 -17.34
CA THR A 4 -18.35 -7.39 -16.62
C THR A 4 -17.53 -7.12 -15.38
N SER A 5 -18.17 -7.20 -14.21
CA SER A 5 -17.51 -6.98 -12.94
C SER A 5 -16.32 -7.93 -12.82
N VAL A 6 -15.10 -7.38 -12.78
CA VAL A 6 -13.83 -8.12 -12.60
C VAL A 6 -13.79 -8.83 -11.24
N ALA A 7 -14.71 -8.50 -10.34
CA ALA A 7 -14.76 -9.04 -8.99
C ALA A 7 -15.08 -10.53 -8.92
N MET A 8 -15.53 -11.19 -9.99
CA MET A 8 -15.80 -12.64 -10.03
C MET A 8 -16.64 -13.16 -8.83
N GLY A 9 -17.54 -12.34 -8.31
CA GLY A 9 -18.38 -12.65 -7.13
C GLY A 9 -17.81 -12.23 -5.77
N ALA A 10 -16.57 -11.77 -5.68
CA ALA A 10 -15.93 -11.30 -4.44
C ALA A 10 -16.68 -10.13 -3.79
N ALA A 11 -17.31 -9.28 -4.60
CA ALA A 11 -18.14 -8.17 -4.12
C ALA A 11 -19.33 -8.60 -3.23
N ARG A 12 -19.69 -9.89 -3.23
CA ARG A 12 -20.72 -10.45 -2.34
C ARG A 12 -20.22 -10.80 -0.94
N TRP A 13 -18.90 -10.90 -0.77
CA TRP A 13 -18.25 -11.41 0.44
C TRP A 13 -17.32 -10.37 1.09
N LEU A 14 -16.96 -9.33 0.35
CA LEU A 14 -16.07 -8.27 0.79
C LEU A 14 -16.84 -6.96 0.97
N THR A 15 -16.57 -6.27 2.07
CA THR A 15 -17.05 -4.92 2.30
C THR A 15 -16.10 -3.92 1.65
N VAL A 16 -16.61 -3.13 0.70
CA VAL A 16 -15.90 -1.98 0.15
C VAL A 16 -16.40 -0.74 0.87
N LYS A 17 -15.49 0.05 1.46
CA LYS A 17 -15.79 1.31 2.11
C LYS A 17 -14.98 2.42 1.48
N GLU A 18 -15.67 3.43 0.97
CA GLU A 18 -15.07 4.65 0.47
C GLU A 18 -14.91 5.67 1.60
N TYR A 19 -13.79 6.39 1.59
CA TYR A 19 -13.48 7.44 2.55
C TYR A 19 -13.39 8.78 1.83
N SER A 20 -13.84 9.84 2.48
CA SER A 20 -13.80 11.20 1.93
C SER A 20 -12.38 11.75 1.77
N SER A 21 -11.41 11.18 2.50
CA SER A 21 -9.99 11.49 2.38
C SER A 21 -9.13 10.33 2.86
N SER A 22 -7.85 10.33 2.45
CA SER A 22 -6.86 9.38 2.95
C SER A 22 -6.61 9.52 4.46
N ALA A 23 -6.69 10.75 4.99
CA ALA A 23 -6.53 11.01 6.42
C ALA A 23 -7.66 10.37 7.23
N ALA A 24 -8.91 10.51 6.78
CA ALA A 24 -10.06 9.87 7.42
C ALA A 24 -9.97 8.33 7.40
N CYS A 25 -9.40 7.77 6.34
CA CYS A 25 -9.09 6.34 6.29
C CYS A 25 -8.06 5.95 7.36
N TYR A 26 -6.96 6.68 7.43
CA TYR A 26 -5.88 6.42 8.39
C TYR A 26 -6.36 6.53 9.86
N GLU A 27 -7.11 7.57 10.20
CA GLU A 27 -7.72 7.73 11.54
C GLU A 27 -8.62 6.54 11.91
N GLN A 28 -9.40 6.02 10.96
CA GLN A 28 -10.23 4.85 11.18
C GLN A 28 -9.38 3.58 11.41
N LEU A 29 -8.29 3.39 10.65
CA LEU A 29 -7.38 2.25 10.84
C LEU A 29 -6.72 2.30 12.22
N GLN A 30 -6.31 3.48 12.67
CA GLN A 30 -5.78 3.69 14.02
C GLN A 30 -6.82 3.41 15.09
N ALA A 31 -8.05 3.87 14.92
CA ALA A 31 -9.14 3.62 15.87
C ALA A 31 -9.47 2.11 16.01
N LEU A 32 -9.24 1.33 14.95
CA LEU A 32 -9.36 -0.14 14.97
C LEU A 32 -8.14 -0.84 15.57
N GLY A 33 -7.09 -0.11 15.93
CA GLY A 33 -5.85 -0.66 16.50
C GLY A 33 -5.01 -1.46 15.50
N LEU A 34 -5.25 -1.29 14.20
CA LEU A 34 -4.56 -2.02 13.14
C LEU A 34 -3.12 -1.54 12.99
N VAL A 35 -2.24 -2.45 12.61
CA VAL A 35 -0.88 -2.13 12.16
C VAL A 35 -0.94 -1.83 10.67
N VAL A 36 -0.38 -0.70 10.25
CA VAL A 36 -0.43 -0.20 8.89
C VAL A 36 0.90 -0.45 8.19
N PHE A 37 0.89 -1.18 7.08
CA PHE A 37 2.06 -1.42 6.26
C PHE A 37 1.90 -0.78 4.89
N ALA A 38 2.92 -0.08 4.41
CA ALA A 38 2.91 0.56 3.10
C ALA A 38 3.79 -0.19 2.08
N ALA A 39 3.22 -0.46 0.91
CA ALA A 39 3.99 -1.08 -0.17
C ALA A 39 4.96 -0.06 -0.80
N CYS A 40 6.23 -0.45 -0.92
CA CYS A 40 7.28 0.33 -1.58
C CYS A 40 7.94 -0.52 -2.68
N PRO A 41 8.28 0.05 -3.85
CA PRO A 41 9.00 -0.68 -4.88
C PRO A 41 10.37 -1.15 -4.37
N PRO A 42 10.88 -2.29 -4.87
CA PRO A 42 12.19 -2.79 -4.49
C PRO A 42 13.30 -1.81 -4.88
N PRO A 43 14.45 -1.82 -4.17
CA PRO A 43 15.60 -1.01 -4.57
C PRO A 43 16.02 -1.36 -6.00
N ALA A 44 16.18 -0.32 -6.83
CA ALA A 44 16.68 -0.47 -8.19
C ALA A 44 18.10 -1.04 -8.14
N THR A 45 18.22 -2.36 -8.22
CA THR A 45 19.51 -3.05 -8.29
C THR A 45 19.97 -2.93 -9.73
N GLY A 46 20.97 -2.06 -9.99
CA GLY A 46 21.36 -1.67 -11.34
C GLY A 46 21.69 -2.84 -12.27
N GLY A 47 21.08 -2.84 -13.45
CA GLY A 47 21.46 -3.71 -14.57
C GLY A 47 20.31 -4.17 -15.47
N GLY A 48 19.67 -3.25 -16.21
CA GLY A 48 18.79 -3.64 -17.31
C GLY A 48 17.67 -2.66 -17.61
N VAL A 49 17.88 -1.87 -18.67
CA VAL A 49 16.90 -1.06 -19.42
C VAL A 49 16.06 -0.10 -18.57
N ALA A 50 16.53 1.14 -18.48
CA ALA A 50 15.69 2.28 -18.14
C ALA A 50 14.58 2.42 -19.20
N GLU A 51 13.43 1.79 -18.97
CA GLU A 51 12.20 2.21 -19.62
C GLU A 51 11.78 3.55 -18.99
N LYS A 52 12.25 4.58 -19.69
CA LYS A 52 11.82 5.97 -19.70
C LYS A 52 10.51 6.26 -18.93
N GLY A 53 10.67 6.80 -17.72
CA GLY A 53 9.68 7.69 -17.12
C GLY A 53 9.30 7.33 -15.70
N THR A 54 10.13 7.74 -14.73
CA THR A 54 9.66 8.35 -13.47
C THR A 54 10.88 8.69 -12.63
N ASP A 55 11.13 10.00 -12.49
CA ASP A 55 11.84 10.53 -11.35
C ASP A 55 11.05 10.12 -10.10
N HIS A 56 11.35 8.94 -9.57
CA HIS A 56 10.86 8.49 -8.27
C HIS A 56 11.44 9.45 -7.24
N SER A 57 10.62 10.47 -6.94
CA SER A 57 10.94 11.49 -5.96
C SER A 57 11.40 10.82 -4.69
N ALA A 58 12.55 11.27 -4.20
CA ALA A 58 13.24 10.80 -3.01
C ALA A 58 12.37 10.87 -1.74
N GLY A 59 11.46 9.92 -1.57
CA GLY A 59 10.63 9.73 -0.38
C GLY A 59 10.78 8.29 0.08
N VAL A 60 11.54 8.10 1.16
CA VAL A 60 11.89 6.82 1.81
C VAL A 60 12.69 5.88 0.90
N GLN A 61 14.00 5.77 1.18
CA GLN A 61 14.82 4.77 0.49
C GLN A 61 14.26 3.36 0.73
N PRO A 62 14.14 2.52 -0.30
CA PRO A 62 13.73 1.12 -0.15
C PRO A 62 14.76 0.24 0.58
N SER A 63 15.87 0.82 1.07
CA SER A 63 16.87 0.14 1.91
C SER A 63 16.34 -0.26 3.29
N SER A 64 15.22 0.30 3.74
CA SER A 64 14.57 -0.04 5.02
C SER A 64 13.26 -0.82 4.87
N ALA A 65 12.84 -1.17 3.66
CA ALA A 65 11.59 -1.90 3.45
C ALA A 65 11.73 -3.34 3.96
N THR A 66 10.81 -3.76 4.83
CA THR A 66 10.79 -5.12 5.37
C THR A 66 10.12 -6.06 4.37
N PRO A 67 10.72 -7.22 4.01
CA PRO A 67 10.07 -8.20 3.16
C PRO A 67 8.74 -8.67 3.74
N ILE A 68 7.72 -8.88 2.89
CA ILE A 68 6.37 -9.28 3.35
C ILE A 68 6.36 -10.54 4.22
N GLY A 69 7.29 -11.48 3.98
CA GLY A 69 7.42 -12.71 4.76
C GLY A 69 7.95 -12.52 6.18
N GLU A 70 8.53 -11.35 6.47
CA GLU A 70 9.08 -10.98 7.78
C GLU A 70 8.14 -10.07 8.58
N LEU A 71 7.01 -9.66 7.99
CA LEU A 71 6.03 -8.81 8.67
C LEU A 71 5.31 -9.58 9.78
N PRO A 72 5.04 -8.93 10.94
CA PRO A 72 4.49 -9.58 12.12
C PRO A 72 2.96 -9.81 12.05
N PHE A 73 2.47 -10.41 10.96
CA PHE A 73 1.04 -10.73 10.79
C PHE A 73 0.50 -11.68 11.87
N SER A 74 1.35 -12.49 12.48
CA SER A 74 0.99 -13.45 13.54
C SER A 74 0.87 -12.84 14.93
N SER A 75 1.12 -11.53 15.09
CA SER A 75 1.12 -10.84 16.40
C SER A 75 -0.26 -10.73 17.06
N GLY A 76 -1.34 -11.19 16.42
CA GLY A 76 -2.72 -11.11 16.91
C GLY A 76 -3.36 -9.73 16.75
N ARG A 77 -2.60 -8.73 16.30
CA ARG A 77 -3.11 -7.43 15.86
C ARG A 77 -3.57 -7.55 14.40
N GLY A 78 -4.71 -6.94 14.07
CA GLY A 78 -5.12 -6.84 12.66
C GLY A 78 -4.13 -5.96 11.87
N ALA A 79 -3.99 -6.25 10.58
CA ALA A 79 -3.09 -5.52 9.69
C ALA A 79 -3.86 -4.84 8.55
N ALA A 80 -3.39 -3.67 8.14
CA ALA A 80 -3.84 -2.94 6.97
C ALA A 80 -2.68 -2.80 5.98
N LEU A 81 -2.91 -3.21 4.72
CA LEU A 81 -1.94 -3.08 3.64
C LEU A 81 -2.32 -1.91 2.76
N VAL A 82 -1.38 -0.99 2.53
CA VAL A 82 -1.58 0.21 1.73
C VAL A 82 -0.88 0.05 0.39
N PHE A 83 -1.67 0.13 -0.67
CA PHE A 83 -1.19 0.08 -2.05
C PHE A 83 -1.42 1.43 -2.71
N GLY A 84 -0.43 1.85 -3.48
CA GLY A 84 -0.47 3.05 -4.27
C GLY A 84 -0.87 2.78 -5.72
N ASP A 85 -0.97 3.86 -6.48
CA ASP A 85 -1.14 3.79 -7.93
C ASP A 85 0.12 3.24 -8.60
N GLU A 86 -0.03 2.57 -9.75
CA GLU A 86 1.08 1.93 -10.46
C GLU A 86 2.15 2.93 -10.95
N THR A 87 1.75 4.17 -11.24
CA THR A 87 2.66 5.21 -11.74
C THR A 87 3.37 5.94 -10.61
N ASN A 88 2.65 6.22 -9.52
CA ASN A 88 3.13 7.11 -8.46
C ASN A 88 3.48 6.41 -7.14
N GLY A 89 3.11 5.14 -6.98
CA GLY A 89 3.28 4.41 -5.74
C GLY A 89 2.43 4.99 -4.59
N VAL A 90 2.79 4.59 -3.37
CA VAL A 90 2.18 5.10 -2.14
C VAL A 90 2.69 6.52 -1.89
N SER A 91 1.81 7.43 -1.50
CA SER A 91 2.23 8.82 -1.25
C SER A 91 3.15 8.93 -0.03
N ASN A 92 4.08 9.89 -0.04
CA ASN A 92 5.03 10.10 1.06
C ASN A 92 4.35 10.23 2.43
N ARG A 93 3.16 10.86 2.48
CA ARG A 93 2.38 10.96 3.73
C ARG A 93 1.99 9.61 4.31
N TRP A 94 1.69 8.62 3.47
CA TRP A 94 1.39 7.27 3.91
C TRP A 94 2.66 6.51 4.29
N LEU A 95 3.76 6.70 3.55
CA LEU A 95 5.05 6.09 3.90
C LEU A 95 5.57 6.59 5.26
N GLU A 96 5.37 7.87 5.56
CA GLU A 96 5.76 8.47 6.86
C GLU A 96 4.83 8.05 8.01
N ALA A 97 3.58 7.73 7.71
CA ALA A 97 2.57 7.37 8.71
C ALA A 97 2.42 5.85 8.93
N ALA A 98 2.97 5.02 8.04
CA ALA A 98 2.95 3.58 8.16
C ALA A 98 3.88 3.10 9.28
N ASP A 99 3.53 1.97 9.88
CA ASP A 99 4.34 1.31 10.89
C ASP A 99 5.56 0.61 10.28
N ALA A 100 5.47 0.16 9.01
CA ALA A 100 6.58 -0.35 8.20
C ALA A 100 6.31 -0.27 6.69
#